data_AF-A0A0R1PWX2-F1
#
_entry.id   AF-A0A0R1PWX2-F1
#
_cell.length_a   1.000
_cell.length_b   1.000
_cell.length_c   1.000
_cell.angle_alpha   90.00
_cell.angle_beta   90.00
_cell.angle_gamma   90.00
#
_symmetry.space_group_name_H-M   'P 1'
#
loop_
_entity.id
_entity.type
_entity.pdbx_description
1 polymer ?
#
loop_
_entity_poly.entity_id
_entity_poly.type
_entity_poly.pdbx_seq_one_letter_code
_entity_poly.pdbx_strand_id
1 'polypeptide(L)'
;MDLQERRKAMASYELVASVQHFDLFSDADAHQILRKNTRTQEQREYRLTPVNFIAFLSEIDLYNNSHQNTEKFVHHIEEHYLNIGNRIVR
;
A
#
# COMPACT_ATOMS: atom_id res chain seq x y z
N MET A 1 -15.62 -7.56 16.02
CA MET A 1 -15.38 -6.67 14.86
C MET A 1 -16.32 -7.12 13.77
N ASP A 2 -17.25 -6.27 13.37
CA ASP A 2 -18.42 -6.64 12.57
C ASP A 2 -18.10 -6.78 11.07
N LEU A 3 -18.80 -7.66 10.36
CA LEU A 3 -18.59 -7.94 8.94
C LEU A 3 -18.92 -6.72 8.05
N GLN A 4 -19.80 -5.82 8.51
CA GLN A 4 -20.10 -4.56 7.83
C GLN A 4 -18.97 -3.53 7.93
N GLU A 5 -18.28 -3.45 9.07
CA GLU A 5 -17.11 -2.56 9.23
C GLU A 5 -15.96 -2.98 8.30
N ARG A 6 -15.78 -4.28 8.10
CA ARG A 6 -14.79 -4.83 7.14
C ARG A 6 -15.12 -4.50 5.69
N ARG A 7 -16.41 -4.52 5.31
CA ARG A 7 -16.85 -4.12 3.96
C ARG A 7 -16.69 -2.62 3.73
N LYS A 8 -16.93 -1.78 4.75
CA LYS A 8 -16.63 -0.34 4.67
C LYS A 8 -15.13 -0.08 4.57
N ALA A 9 -14.30 -0.78 5.34
CA ALA A 9 -12.86 -0.65 5.26
C ALA A 9 -12.32 -1.02 3.86
N MET A 10 -12.77 -2.13 3.26
CA MET A 10 -12.37 -2.48 1.87
C MET A 10 -12.97 -1.56 0.80
N ALA A 11 -14.08 -0.87 1.07
CA ALA A 11 -14.68 0.09 0.14
C ALA A 11 -13.88 1.41 0.06
N SER A 12 -13.06 1.71 1.06
CA SER A 12 -12.21 2.91 1.11
C SER A 12 -10.84 2.73 0.47
N TYR A 13 -10.44 1.49 0.15
CA TYR A 13 -9.14 1.24 -0.46
C TYR A 13 -9.20 1.41 -1.99
N GLU A 14 -8.44 2.37 -2.49
CA GLU A 14 -8.28 2.63 -3.92
C GLU A 14 -6.97 2.04 -4.43
N LEU A 15 -6.99 1.40 -5.61
CA LEU A 15 -5.76 0.89 -6.24
C LEU A 15 -4.90 2.07 -6.69
N VAL A 16 -3.68 2.16 -6.16
CA VAL A 16 -2.74 3.26 -6.49
C VAL A 16 -1.60 2.80 -7.39
N ALA A 17 -1.22 1.52 -7.35
CA ALA A 17 -0.24 0.94 -8.27
C ALA A 17 -0.37 -0.58 -8.37
N SER A 18 -0.07 -1.12 -9.55
CA SER A 18 0.19 -2.55 -9.75
C SER A 18 1.64 -2.72 -10.20
N VAL A 19 2.43 -3.40 -9.36
CA VAL A 19 3.89 -3.50 -9.51
C VAL A 19 4.28 -4.97 -9.46
N GLN A 20 4.71 -5.52 -10.60
CA GLN A 20 5.00 -6.95 -10.78
C GLN A 20 3.85 -7.88 -10.34
N HIS A 21 3.97 -8.48 -9.15
CA HIS A 21 3.02 -9.42 -8.56
C HIS A 21 2.35 -8.85 -7.31
N PHE A 22 2.37 -7.53 -7.16
CA PHE A 22 1.78 -6.83 -6.04
C PHE A 22 0.83 -5.75 -6.55
N ASP A 23 -0.38 -5.75 -6.01
CA ASP A 23 -1.26 -4.61 -6.08
C ASP A 23 -1.13 -3.83 -4.78
N LEU A 24 -0.99 -2.51 -4.90
CA LEU A 24 -0.93 -1.56 -3.80
C LEU A 24 -2.20 -0.73 -3.81
N PHE A 25 -2.92 -0.76 -2.70
CA PHE A 25 -4.10 0.05 -2.47
C PHE A 25 -3.85 1.00 -1.30
N SER A 26 -4.53 2.13 -1.28
CA SER A 26 -4.47 3.08 -0.17
C SER A 26 -5.85 3.48 0.33
N ASP A 27 -5.96 3.72 1.63
CA ASP A 27 -7.09 4.39 2.27
C ASP A 27 -6.57 5.74 2.77
N ALA A 28 -6.97 6.82 2.10
CA ALA A 28 -6.48 8.16 2.38
C ALA A 28 -6.95 8.70 3.72
N ASP A 29 -8.18 8.38 4.14
CA ASP A 29 -8.75 8.84 5.42
C ASP A 29 -8.04 8.19 6.60
N ALA A 30 -7.71 6.90 6.47
CA ALA A 30 -7.06 6.12 7.51
C ALA A 30 -5.51 6.15 7.44
N HIS A 31 -4.94 6.76 6.40
CA HIS A 31 -3.51 6.72 6.06
C HIS A 31 -2.95 5.28 6.01
N GLN A 32 -3.74 4.37 5.42
CA GLN A 32 -3.40 2.95 5.36
C GLN A 32 -3.03 2.51 3.95
N ILE A 33 -2.19 1.49 3.88
CA ILE A 33 -1.78 0.84 2.64
C ILE A 33 -2.10 -0.63 2.74
N LEU A 34 -2.80 -1.16 1.75
CA LEU A 34 -3.01 -2.58 1.57
C LEU A 34 -2.12 -3.07 0.43
N ARG A 35 -1.19 -3.96 0.74
CA ARG A 35 -0.42 -4.69 -0.26
C ARG A 35 -1.06 -6.06 -0.46
N LYS A 36 -1.40 -6.37 -1.71
CA LYS A 36 -1.93 -7.68 -2.12
C LYS A 36 -0.96 -8.35 -3.07
N ASN A 37 -0.47 -9.54 -2.72
CA ASN A 37 0.27 -10.38 -3.64
C ASN A 37 -0.73 -11.08 -4.59
N THR A 38 -0.64 -10.81 -5.89
CA THR A 38 -1.57 -11.34 -6.89
C THR A 38 -1.35 -12.82 -7.17
N ARG A 39 -0.15 -13.35 -6.91
CA ARG A 39 0.18 -14.78 -7.08
C ARG A 39 -0.30 -15.63 -5.92
N THR A 40 -0.07 -15.19 -4.68
CA THR A 40 -0.41 -15.97 -3.47
C THR A 40 -1.73 -15.56 -2.85
N GLN A 41 -2.35 -14.47 -3.33
CA GLN A 41 -3.50 -13.80 -2.72
C GLN A 41 -3.26 -13.30 -1.29
N GLU A 42 -2.01 -13.33 -0.81
CA GLU A 42 -1.64 -12.81 0.50
C GLU A 42 -1.86 -11.30 0.57
N GLN A 43 -2.46 -10.84 1.66
CA GLN A 43 -2.76 -9.43 1.91
C GLN A 43 -2.07 -8.96 3.19
N ARG A 44 -1.49 -7.77 3.15
CA ARG A 44 -0.86 -7.11 4.30
C ARG A 44 -1.29 -5.65 4.37
N GLU A 45 -1.83 -5.25 5.51
CA GLU A 45 -2.20 -3.88 5.80
C GLU A 45 -1.09 -3.18 6.62
N TYR A 46 -0.83 -1.93 6.27
CA TYR A 46 0.15 -1.06 6.90
C TYR A 46 -0.52 0.26 7.26
N ARG A 47 -0.24 0.81 8.44
CA ARG A 47 -0.62 2.19 8.76
C ARG A 47 0.63 3.05 8.79
N LEU A 48 0.62 4.13 8.03
CA LEU A 48 1.69 5.10 8.05
C LEU A 48 1.31 6.31 8.90
N THR A 49 2.32 7.06 9.34
CA THR A 49 2.08 8.44 9.79
C THR A 49 1.60 9.28 8.59
N PRO A 50 0.83 10.35 8.81
CA PRO A 50 0.34 11.18 7.71
C PRO A 50 1.46 11.66 6.77
N VAL A 51 2.62 12.05 7.34
CA VAL A 51 3.79 12.51 6.57
C VAL A 51 4.33 11.40 5.66
N ASN A 52 4.52 10.19 6.19
CA ASN A 52 5.04 9.07 5.42
C ASN A 52 4.02 8.57 4.39
N PHE A 53 2.72 8.69 4.69
CA PHE A 53 1.66 8.35 3.77
C PHE A 53 1.65 9.26 2.54
N ILE A 54 1.74 10.57 2.74
CA ILE A 54 1.84 11.54 1.64
C ILE A 54 3.11 11.28 0.83
N ALA A 55 4.25 11.05 1.48
CA ALA A 55 5.50 10.71 0.80
C ALA A 55 5.36 9.44 -0.06
N PHE A 56 4.74 8.39 0.49
CA PHE A 56 4.46 7.15 -0.24
C PHE A 56 3.60 7.41 -1.49
N LEU A 57 2.53 8.20 -1.40
CA LEU A 57 1.68 8.51 -2.56
C LEU A 57 2.45 9.29 -3.64
N SER A 58 3.32 10.23 -3.25
CA SER A 58 4.19 10.93 -4.19
C SER A 58 5.16 9.99 -4.92
N GLU A 59 5.76 9.03 -4.20
CA GLU A 59 6.63 8.02 -4.81
C GLU A 59 5.87 7.11 -5.81
N ILE A 60 4.63 6.74 -5.47
CA ILE A 60 3.75 5.97 -6.37
C ILE A 60 3.44 6.77 -7.64
N ASP A 61 3.11 8.06 -7.51
CA ASP A 61 2.86 8.93 -8.65
C ASP A 61 4.10 9.05 -9.56
N LEU A 62 5.28 9.23 -8.96
CA LEU A 62 6.55 9.26 -9.70
C LEU A 62 6.81 7.95 -10.44
N TYR A 63 6.56 6.80 -9.81
CA TYR A 63 6.69 5.48 -10.44
C TYR A 63 5.75 5.34 -11.65
N ASN A 64 4.46 5.64 -11.47
CA ASN A 64 3.44 5.52 -12.50
C ASN A 64 3.73 6.40 -13.73
N ASN A 65 4.31 7.59 -13.51
CA ASN A 65 4.60 8.55 -14.57
C ASN A 65 5.97 8.36 -15.24
N SER A 66 6.97 7.83 -14.52
CA SER A 66 8.38 7.85 -14.98
C SER A 66 8.90 6.53 -15.54
N HIS A 67 8.09 5.46 -15.60
CA HIS A 67 8.54 4.11 -16.03
C HIS A 67 9.85 3.67 -15.33
N GLN A 68 9.98 4.01 -14.04
CA GLN A 68 11.19 3.72 -13.28
C GLN A 68 11.47 2.21 -13.20
N ASN A 69 12.72 1.87 -12.92
CA ASN A 69 13.11 0.49 -12.67
C ASN A 69 12.27 -0.07 -11.51
N THR A 70 11.40 -1.00 -11.88
CA THR A 70 10.38 -1.61 -11.02
C THR A 70 10.99 -2.34 -9.82
N GLU A 71 12.15 -2.97 -9.98
CA GLU A 71 12.84 -3.65 -8.88
C GLU A 71 13.35 -2.66 -7.83
N LYS A 72 13.98 -1.57 -8.29
CA LYS A 72 14.47 -0.51 -7.41
C LYS A 72 13.33 0.17 -6.66
N PHE A 73 12.20 0.40 -7.34
CA PHE A 73 11.01 0.96 -6.73
C PHE A 73 10.46 0.05 -5.62
N VAL A 74 10.27 -1.24 -5.91
CA VAL A 74 9.78 -2.22 -4.92
C VAL A 74 10.67 -2.25 -3.69
N HIS A 75 12.00 -2.33 -3.87
CA HIS A 75 12.93 -2.34 -2.76
C HIS A 75 12.83 -1.06 -1.91
N HIS A 76 12.75 0.09 -2.57
CA HIS A 76 12.61 1.38 -1.90
C HIS A 76 11.32 1.45 -1.07
N ILE A 77 10.16 1.12 -1.64
CA ILE A 77 8.92 1.19 -0.88
C ILE A 77 8.86 0.17 0.25
N GLU A 78 9.46 -1.01 0.07
CA GLU A 78 9.54 -2.02 1.11
C GLU A 78 10.37 -1.51 2.29
N GLU A 79 11.60 -1.06 2.05
CA GLU A 79 12.49 -0.58 3.10
C GLU A 79 11.94 0.65 3.84
N HIS A 80 11.39 1.62 3.11
CA HIS A 80 11.03 2.92 3.66
C HIS A 80 9.60 3.01 4.21
N TYR A 81 8.68 2.17 3.71
CA TYR A 81 7.26 2.28 4.07
C TYR A 81 6.66 0.97 4.57
N LEU A 82 7.03 -0.18 3.97
CA LEU A 82 6.34 -1.46 4.24
C LEU A 82 7.10 -2.41 5.18
N ASN A 83 8.29 -2.05 5.64
CA ASN A 83 9.10 -2.85 6.58
C ASN A 83 9.24 -2.19 7.97
N ILE A 84 8.83 -0.92 8.11
CA ILE A 84 8.90 -0.19 9.38
C ILE A 84 7.69 -0.53 10.25
N GLY A 85 7.80 -1.55 11.10
CA GLY A 85 7.13 -1.71 12.42
C GLY A 85 5.60 -1.60 12.58
N ASN A 86 4.86 -1.05 11.61
CA ASN A 86 3.46 -0.65 11.68
C ASN A 86 2.57 -1.58 10.84
N ARG A 87 2.98 -2.86 10.76
CA ARG A 87 2.13 -3.90 10.21
C ARG A 87 0.89 -3.99 11.09
N ILE A 88 -0.27 -3.72 10.49
CA ILE A 88 -1.53 -3.97 11.16
C ILE A 88 -1.78 -5.47 11.01
N VAL A 89 -1.40 -6.24 12.03
CA VAL A 89 -1.82 -7.65 12.10
C VAL A 89 -3.30 -7.65 12.48
N ARG A 90 -4.15 -8.04 11.54
CA ARG A 90 -5.57 -8.35 11.79
C ARG A 90 -5.78 -9.85 11.80
#